data_AF-A0A1M2V068-F1
#
_entry.id   AF-A0A1M2V068-F1
#
_cell.length_a   1.000
_cell.length_b   1.000
_cell.length_c   1.000
_cell.angle_alpha   90.00
_cell.angle_beta   90.00
_cell.angle_gamma   90.00
#
_symmetry.space_group_name_H-M   'P 1'
#
loop_
_entity.id
_entity.type
_entity.pdbx_description
1 polymer ?
#
loop_
_entity_poly.entity_id
_entity_poly.type
_entity_poly.pdbx_seq_one_letter_code
_entity_poly.pdbx_strand_id
1 'polypeptide(L)'
;MSKTLPSYNPSYTSSTAMIYPGESFDPKTVLQAVHQEKATALYGVPTMFIAELAAPEFDSYDLSSLRTGIMAGSICPAEVMKKVNGKMNMKEVQITYGMTETSPVSTQTSSLDPFEKQVTTVGRTQPHLETKIVDPGTGIPDEKYGEELIAWVKLRPDTDPVTGEDLQAFCKGKIAHFKIPKNYKFVDAFPMTVTGKIQKFKMREISIEEMGLKK
;
A
#
# COMPACT_ATOMS: atom_id res chain seq x y z
N MET A 1 11.83 -6.57 -28.84
CA MET A 1 10.52 -6.85 -28.19
C MET A 1 10.72 -6.76 -26.69
N SER A 2 9.88 -5.99 -25.98
CA SER A 2 9.92 -5.92 -24.51
C SER A 2 9.44 -7.24 -23.92
N LYS A 3 10.11 -7.74 -22.88
CA LYS A 3 9.76 -8.99 -22.18
C LYS A 3 9.57 -8.72 -20.68
N THR A 4 8.44 -9.12 -20.10
CA THR A 4 8.03 -8.81 -18.71
C THR A 4 7.53 -10.04 -17.94
N LEU A 5 7.81 -10.10 -16.63
CA LEU A 5 7.30 -11.13 -15.69
C LEU A 5 6.17 -10.52 -14.82
N PRO A 6 4.98 -11.13 -14.71
CA PRO A 6 3.78 -10.39 -14.30
C PRO A 6 3.52 -10.31 -12.79
N SER A 7 3.06 -9.12 -12.35
CA SER A 7 2.10 -8.93 -11.25
C SER A 7 1.00 -7.87 -11.54
N TYR A 8 1.11 -7.11 -12.65
CA TYR A 8 0.08 -6.16 -13.13
C TYR A 8 0.24 -5.89 -14.64
N ASN A 9 -0.84 -5.75 -15.43
CA ASN A 9 -0.79 -6.04 -16.87
C ASN A 9 -1.25 -4.92 -17.85
N PRO A 10 -0.36 -3.98 -18.23
CA PRO A 10 -0.47 -3.16 -19.45
C PRO A 10 0.10 -3.85 -20.72
N SER A 11 0.45 -5.14 -20.64
CA SER A 11 1.22 -5.84 -21.69
C SER A 11 0.36 -6.23 -22.90
N TYR A 12 -0.94 -6.48 -22.71
CA TYR A 12 -1.86 -6.84 -23.80
C TYR A 12 -2.04 -5.73 -24.84
N THR A 13 -1.87 -4.47 -24.44
CA THR A 13 -2.04 -3.31 -25.32
C THR A 13 -0.75 -2.85 -25.97
N SER A 14 0.40 -3.44 -25.62
CA SER A 14 1.74 -2.93 -25.99
C SER A 14 2.63 -3.93 -26.72
N SER A 15 2.08 -5.05 -27.23
CA SER A 15 2.84 -6.11 -27.92
C SER A 15 4.07 -6.59 -27.12
N THR A 16 3.94 -6.60 -25.80
CA THR A 16 4.98 -7.03 -24.87
C THR A 16 4.86 -8.54 -24.65
N ALA A 17 5.99 -9.26 -24.72
CA ALA A 17 6.03 -10.68 -24.43
C ALA A 17 6.01 -10.91 -22.92
N MET A 18 5.09 -11.75 -22.44
CA MET A 18 4.97 -12.10 -21.03
C MET A 18 5.64 -13.44 -20.77
N ILE A 19 6.40 -13.52 -19.68
CA ILE A 19 7.04 -14.74 -19.24
C ILE A 19 6.34 -15.16 -17.95
N TYR A 20 5.96 -16.43 -17.84
CA TYR A 20 5.40 -17.01 -16.62
C TYR A 20 6.37 -18.11 -16.16
N PRO A 21 7.17 -17.88 -15.10
CA PRO A 21 8.27 -18.77 -14.74
C PRO A 21 7.79 -20.08 -14.09
N GLY A 22 6.53 -20.13 -13.64
CA GLY A 22 5.91 -21.31 -13.04
C GLY A 22 4.49 -21.01 -12.55
N GLU A 23 3.86 -21.99 -11.89
CA GLU A 23 2.51 -21.88 -11.31
C GLU A 23 2.47 -21.01 -10.04
N SER A 24 3.59 -20.92 -9.34
CA SER A 24 3.79 -20.11 -8.14
C SER A 24 5.15 -19.43 -8.18
N PHE A 25 5.35 -18.44 -7.32
CA PHE A 25 6.66 -17.82 -7.18
C PHE A 25 7.69 -18.83 -6.65
N ASP A 26 8.79 -18.97 -7.38
CA ASP A 26 10.02 -19.62 -6.94
C ASP A 26 11.22 -18.80 -7.46
N PRO A 27 12.15 -18.37 -6.60
CA PRO A 27 13.23 -17.46 -7.01
C PRO A 27 14.16 -18.07 -8.07
N LYS A 28 14.39 -19.40 -8.03
CA LYS A 28 15.26 -20.06 -9.00
C LYS A 28 14.65 -20.06 -10.39
N THR A 29 13.38 -20.44 -10.50
CA THR A 29 12.66 -20.42 -11.79
C THR A 29 12.56 -19.01 -12.37
N VAL A 30 12.37 -17.98 -11.55
CA VAL A 30 12.36 -16.58 -11.98
C VAL A 30 13.71 -16.17 -12.55
N LEU A 31 14.81 -16.39 -11.81
CA LEU A 31 16.17 -16.03 -12.26
C LEU A 31 16.56 -16.78 -13.53
N GLN A 32 16.23 -18.06 -13.61
CA GLN A 32 16.45 -18.89 -14.80
C GLN A 32 15.66 -18.35 -16.01
N ALA A 33 14.40 -17.98 -15.81
CA ALA A 33 13.57 -17.41 -16.86
C ALA A 33 14.13 -16.07 -17.37
N VAL A 34 14.55 -15.17 -16.47
CA VAL A 34 15.22 -13.92 -16.86
C VAL A 34 16.46 -14.21 -17.70
N HIS A 35 17.30 -15.13 -17.25
CA HIS A 35 18.56 -15.50 -17.91
C HIS A 35 18.36 -16.04 -19.32
N GLN A 36 17.43 -16.97 -19.48
CA GLN A 36 17.16 -17.66 -20.74
C GLN A 36 16.41 -16.76 -21.72
N GLU A 37 15.38 -16.08 -21.24
CA GLU A 37 14.49 -15.29 -22.09
C GLU A 37 14.99 -13.87 -22.32
N LYS A 38 16.03 -13.43 -21.59
CA LYS A 38 16.52 -12.05 -21.61
C LYS A 38 15.39 -11.06 -21.28
N ALA A 39 14.68 -11.33 -20.18
CA ALA A 39 13.63 -10.44 -19.69
C ALA A 39 14.20 -9.02 -19.49
N THR A 40 13.43 -8.00 -19.86
CA THR A 40 13.85 -6.59 -19.76
C THR A 40 13.24 -5.87 -18.55
N ALA A 41 12.16 -6.42 -18.01
CA ALA A 41 11.60 -5.98 -16.74
C ALA A 41 11.09 -7.12 -15.88
N LEU A 42 11.16 -6.91 -14.56
CA LEU A 42 10.73 -7.84 -13.54
C LEU A 42 9.85 -7.11 -12.53
N TYR A 43 8.74 -7.74 -12.15
CA TYR A 43 7.74 -7.17 -11.26
C TYR A 43 7.59 -8.07 -10.04
N GLY A 44 7.44 -7.48 -8.85
CA GLY A 44 7.31 -8.26 -7.63
C GLY A 44 7.11 -7.42 -6.38
N VAL A 45 6.89 -8.08 -5.26
CA VAL A 45 6.92 -7.45 -3.94
C VAL A 45 8.36 -7.48 -3.37
N PRO A 46 8.74 -6.61 -2.43
CA PRO A 46 10.10 -6.59 -1.87
C PRO A 46 10.64 -7.95 -1.39
N THR A 47 9.78 -8.80 -0.82
CA THR A 47 10.17 -10.14 -0.34
C THR A 47 10.58 -11.10 -1.46
N MET A 48 10.03 -10.95 -2.67
CA MET A 48 10.41 -11.76 -3.84
C MET A 48 11.84 -11.42 -4.28
N PHE A 49 12.16 -10.14 -4.41
CA PHE A 49 13.52 -9.69 -4.74
C PHE A 49 14.54 -10.09 -3.67
N ILE A 50 14.17 -10.06 -2.39
CA ILE A 50 15.02 -10.57 -1.30
C ILE A 50 15.31 -12.05 -1.50
N ALA A 51 14.30 -12.86 -1.83
CA ALA A 51 14.46 -14.30 -2.05
C ALA A 51 15.34 -14.59 -3.27
N GLU A 52 15.15 -13.86 -4.38
CA GLU A 52 15.99 -13.95 -5.57
C GLU A 52 17.45 -13.59 -5.27
N LEU A 53 17.70 -12.45 -4.62
CA LEU A 53 19.04 -12.00 -4.22
C LEU A 53 19.75 -12.96 -3.25
N ALA A 54 18.98 -13.79 -2.52
CA ALA A 54 19.49 -14.78 -1.57
C ALA A 54 19.66 -16.18 -2.19
N ALA A 55 19.29 -16.38 -3.47
CA ALA A 55 19.41 -17.66 -4.13
C ALA A 55 20.89 -18.12 -4.18
N PRO A 56 21.22 -19.38 -3.81
CA PRO A 56 22.61 -19.85 -3.78
C PRO A 56 23.36 -19.73 -5.11
N GLU A 57 22.64 -19.86 -6.21
CA GLU A 57 23.17 -19.81 -7.58
C GLU A 57 23.03 -18.40 -8.21
N PHE A 58 22.66 -17.37 -7.44
CA PHE A 58 22.31 -16.04 -7.98
C PHE A 58 23.36 -15.49 -8.96
N ASP A 59 24.64 -15.53 -8.59
CA ASP A 59 25.73 -14.98 -9.39
C ASP A 59 26.02 -15.78 -10.68
N SER A 60 25.39 -16.94 -10.87
CA SER A 60 25.48 -17.73 -12.12
C SER A 60 24.52 -17.27 -13.21
N TYR A 61 23.48 -16.50 -12.85
CA TYR A 61 22.48 -16.01 -13.80
C TYR A 61 22.92 -14.67 -14.40
N ASP A 62 23.08 -14.61 -15.72
CA ASP A 62 23.12 -13.35 -16.48
C ASP A 62 21.78 -12.60 -16.39
N LEU A 63 21.76 -11.52 -15.60
CA LEU A 63 20.63 -10.61 -15.42
C LEU A 63 20.81 -9.28 -16.17
N SER A 64 21.82 -9.15 -17.03
CA SER A 64 22.17 -7.88 -17.69
C SER A 64 21.10 -7.31 -18.62
N SER A 65 20.15 -8.14 -19.07
CA SER A 65 19.01 -7.72 -19.88
C SER A 65 17.97 -6.93 -19.08
N LEU A 66 17.91 -7.11 -17.75
CA LEU A 66 16.99 -6.36 -16.91
C LEU A 66 17.38 -4.88 -16.88
N ARG A 67 16.38 -4.02 -16.88
CA ARG A 67 16.55 -2.56 -16.88
C ARG A 67 15.60 -1.86 -15.90
N THR A 68 14.35 -2.29 -15.89
CA THR A 68 13.26 -1.65 -15.15
C THR A 68 12.37 -2.71 -14.49
N GLY A 69 11.36 -2.27 -13.76
CA GLY A 69 10.45 -3.12 -13.04
C GLY A 69 9.56 -2.31 -12.11
N ILE A 70 8.65 -3.00 -11.45
CA ILE A 70 7.88 -2.43 -10.36
C ILE A 70 8.12 -3.25 -9.11
N MET A 71 8.40 -2.55 -8.01
CA MET A 71 8.35 -3.10 -6.66
C MET A 71 7.18 -2.47 -5.91
N ALA A 72 6.22 -3.29 -5.47
CA ALA A 72 4.94 -2.80 -4.94
C ALA A 72 4.38 -3.71 -3.84
N GLY A 73 3.24 -3.32 -3.25
CA GLY A 73 2.48 -4.14 -2.31
C GLY A 73 2.96 -4.09 -0.86
N SER A 74 4.17 -3.63 -0.60
CA SER A 74 4.66 -3.32 0.75
C SER A 74 5.75 -2.24 0.71
N ILE A 75 6.20 -1.79 1.89
CA ILE A 75 7.30 -0.84 2.00
C ILE A 75 8.57 -1.45 1.41
N CYS A 76 9.19 -0.75 0.45
CA CYS A 76 10.44 -1.16 -0.17
C CYS A 76 11.64 -0.68 0.65
N PRO A 77 12.43 -1.58 1.28
CA PRO A 77 13.62 -1.17 2.02
C PRO A 77 14.70 -0.64 1.07
N ALA A 78 15.31 0.50 1.41
CA ALA A 78 16.34 1.13 0.58
C ALA A 78 17.52 0.20 0.26
N GLU A 79 17.95 -0.63 1.21
CA GLU A 79 19.05 -1.59 1.01
C GLU A 79 18.72 -2.69 0.00
N VAL A 80 17.45 -3.12 -0.06
CA VAL A 80 16.99 -4.07 -1.09
C VAL A 80 17.06 -3.39 -2.45
N MET A 81 16.57 -2.16 -2.55
CA MET A 81 16.59 -1.40 -3.80
C MET A 81 18.02 -1.15 -4.32
N LYS A 82 18.97 -0.82 -3.45
CA LYS A 82 20.40 -0.70 -3.83
C LYS A 82 20.93 -1.99 -4.41
N LYS A 83 20.63 -3.14 -3.79
CA LYS A 83 21.05 -4.46 -4.28
C LYS A 83 20.40 -4.80 -5.62
N VAL A 84 19.11 -4.53 -5.79
CA VAL A 84 18.40 -4.74 -7.06
C VAL A 84 19.02 -3.87 -8.18
N ASN A 85 19.26 -2.59 -7.93
CA ASN A 85 19.94 -1.70 -8.89
C ASN A 85 21.34 -2.18 -9.27
N GLY A 86 22.13 -2.60 -8.28
CA GLY A 86 23.54 -2.94 -8.46
C GLY A 86 23.75 -4.35 -9.01
N LYS A 87 23.05 -5.35 -8.48
CA LYS A 87 23.26 -6.76 -8.79
C LYS A 87 22.34 -7.30 -9.89
N MET A 88 21.15 -6.73 -10.06
CA MET A 88 20.19 -7.17 -11.07
C MET A 88 20.10 -6.22 -12.27
N ASN A 89 20.96 -5.19 -12.35
CA ASN A 89 20.96 -4.14 -13.39
C ASN A 89 19.65 -3.32 -13.50
N MET A 90 18.78 -3.41 -12.50
CA MET A 90 17.43 -2.84 -12.54
C MET A 90 17.38 -1.38 -12.08
N LYS A 91 18.15 -0.50 -12.73
CA LYS A 91 18.34 0.91 -12.32
C LYS A 91 17.09 1.78 -12.43
N GLU A 92 16.12 1.35 -13.23
CA GLU A 92 14.88 2.08 -13.49
C GLU A 92 13.67 1.46 -12.77
N VAL A 93 13.88 0.76 -11.64
CA VAL A 93 12.78 0.24 -10.84
C VAL A 93 11.95 1.37 -10.26
N GLN A 94 10.64 1.21 -10.33
CA GLN A 94 9.67 2.17 -9.82
C GLN A 94 8.89 1.56 -8.67
N ILE A 95 8.61 2.40 -7.67
CA ILE A 95 7.76 2.05 -6.54
C ILE A 95 6.34 2.50 -6.86
N THR A 96 5.39 1.60 -6.62
CA THR A 96 3.97 1.91 -6.76
C THR A 96 3.22 1.65 -5.47
N TYR A 97 2.22 2.48 -5.22
CA TYR A 97 1.27 2.29 -4.15
C TYR A 97 -0.15 2.31 -4.71
N GLY A 98 -0.97 1.43 -4.19
CA GLY A 98 -2.41 1.40 -4.41
C GLY A 98 -2.97 0.13 -3.80
N MET A 99 -4.23 -0.15 -4.11
CA MET A 99 -4.98 -1.25 -3.53
C MET A 99 -5.85 -1.86 -4.63
N THR A 100 -6.34 -3.09 -4.43
CA THR A 100 -7.26 -3.72 -5.39
C THR A 100 -8.45 -2.82 -5.71
N GLU A 101 -8.95 -2.09 -4.71
CA GLU A 101 -10.06 -1.14 -4.81
C GLU A 101 -9.79 0.07 -5.72
N THR A 102 -8.51 0.38 -5.99
CA THR A 102 -8.10 1.48 -6.88
C THR A 102 -7.55 1.02 -8.22
N SER A 103 -7.70 -0.27 -8.54
CA SER A 103 -7.37 -0.86 -9.83
C SER A 103 -5.99 -0.51 -10.41
N PRO A 104 -4.89 -1.03 -9.85
CA PRO A 104 -4.49 -1.20 -8.47
C PRO A 104 -3.39 -0.20 -8.09
N VAL A 105 -3.00 0.71 -9.00
CA VAL A 105 -1.92 1.69 -8.82
C VAL A 105 -2.54 3.08 -8.73
N SER A 106 -2.42 3.69 -7.54
CA SER A 106 -2.87 5.06 -7.29
C SER A 106 -1.74 6.07 -7.49
N THR A 107 -0.54 5.73 -7.00
CA THR A 107 0.64 6.60 -7.08
C THR A 107 1.88 5.80 -7.51
N GLN A 108 2.82 6.49 -8.16
CA GLN A 108 4.04 5.87 -8.69
C GLN A 108 5.22 6.83 -8.71
N THR A 109 6.41 6.34 -8.36
CA THR A 109 7.67 7.06 -8.54
C THR A 109 8.12 6.97 -10.00
N SER A 110 8.88 7.95 -10.46
CA SER A 110 9.53 7.92 -11.78
C SER A 110 10.91 7.24 -11.70
N SER A 111 11.33 6.59 -12.79
CA SER A 111 12.72 6.13 -12.93
C SER A 111 13.74 7.28 -12.95
N LEU A 112 13.27 8.51 -13.15
CA LEU A 112 14.09 9.72 -13.12
C LEU A 112 14.12 10.40 -11.74
N ASP A 113 13.33 9.93 -10.77
CA ASP A 113 13.37 10.49 -9.42
C ASP A 113 14.72 10.17 -8.74
N PRO A 114 15.27 11.07 -7.90
CA PRO A 114 16.44 10.78 -7.09
C PRO A 114 16.20 9.52 -6.24
N PHE A 115 17.25 8.70 -6.06
CA PHE A 115 17.15 7.42 -5.34
C PHE A 115 16.45 7.56 -3.97
N GLU A 116 16.78 8.62 -3.21
CA GLU A 116 16.13 8.89 -1.93
C GLU A 116 14.60 9.01 -2.06
N LYS A 117 14.10 9.70 -3.08
CA LYS A 117 12.66 9.84 -3.33
C LYS A 117 12.02 8.54 -3.80
N GLN A 118 12.75 7.70 -4.52
CA GLN A 118 12.27 6.38 -4.92
C GLN A 118 12.00 5.49 -3.69
N VAL A 119 12.83 5.58 -2.65
CA VAL A 119 12.74 4.68 -1.48
C VAL A 119 12.02 5.29 -0.26
N THR A 120 11.81 6.61 -0.23
CA THR A 120 11.13 7.30 0.89
C THR A 120 9.73 7.79 0.54
N THR A 121 9.30 7.69 -0.71
CA THR A 121 7.98 8.15 -1.14
C THR A 121 7.27 7.09 -1.98
N VAL A 122 5.96 7.26 -2.15
CA VAL A 122 5.14 6.46 -3.06
C VAL A 122 4.92 7.15 -4.42
N GLY A 123 5.65 8.23 -4.66
CA GLY A 123 5.61 9.01 -5.88
C GLY A 123 4.38 9.89 -6.04
N ARG A 124 3.92 10.04 -7.29
CA ARG A 124 2.88 11.01 -7.70
C ARG A 124 1.62 10.28 -8.11
N THR A 125 0.48 10.94 -7.95
CA THR A 125 -0.83 10.45 -8.42
C THR A 125 -0.78 10.14 -9.92
N GLN A 126 -1.34 8.99 -10.32
CA GLN A 126 -1.44 8.61 -11.73
C GLN A 126 -2.33 9.57 -12.53
N PRO A 127 -2.15 9.65 -13.85
CA PRO A 127 -3.07 10.38 -14.72
C PRO A 127 -4.52 9.94 -14.49
N HIS A 128 -5.44 10.90 -14.56
CA HIS A 128 -6.88 10.70 -14.36
C HIS A 128 -7.32 10.26 -12.95
N LEU A 129 -6.41 10.25 -11.97
CA LEU A 129 -6.74 10.10 -10.55
C LEU A 129 -6.54 11.42 -9.80
N GLU A 130 -7.30 11.60 -8.72
CA GLU A 130 -7.09 12.68 -7.75
C GLU A 130 -6.78 12.05 -6.39
N THR A 131 -5.70 12.50 -5.76
CA THR A 131 -5.34 12.12 -4.39
C THR A 131 -5.47 13.34 -3.51
N LYS A 132 -6.25 13.21 -2.43
CA LYS A 132 -6.40 14.25 -1.43
C LYS A 132 -6.15 13.67 -0.05
N ILE A 133 -5.25 14.30 0.71
CA ILE A 133 -5.18 14.08 2.15
C ILE A 133 -6.32 14.90 2.75
N VAL A 134 -7.28 14.21 3.35
CA VAL A 134 -8.40 14.83 4.05
C VAL A 134 -8.24 14.59 5.54
N ASP A 135 -8.53 15.63 6.32
CA ASP A 135 -8.87 15.43 7.73
C ASP A 135 -10.05 14.43 7.77
N PRO A 136 -9.93 13.28 8.47
CA PRO A 136 -11.00 12.29 8.54
C PRO A 136 -12.31 12.85 9.12
N GLY A 137 -12.25 14.05 9.72
CA GLY A 137 -13.35 14.76 10.35
C GLY A 137 -13.68 14.20 11.72
N THR A 138 -13.14 13.04 12.08
CA THR A 138 -13.26 12.39 13.40
C THR A 138 -11.89 11.96 13.94
N GLY A 139 -10.79 12.45 13.36
CA GLY A 139 -9.46 12.24 13.93
C GLY A 139 -9.31 13.10 15.17
N ILE A 140 -8.82 12.53 16.26
CA ILE A 140 -8.43 13.27 17.47
C ILE A 140 -6.90 13.36 17.55
N PRO A 141 -6.32 14.44 18.09
CA PRO A 141 -4.86 14.58 18.21
C PRO A 141 -4.23 13.41 18.96
N ASP A 142 -3.11 12.89 18.44
CA ASP A 142 -2.31 11.84 19.07
C ASP A 142 -0.82 12.14 18.90
N GLU A 143 -0.04 12.08 20.00
CA GLU A 143 1.37 12.46 19.99
C GLU A 143 2.26 11.54 19.13
N LYS A 144 1.84 10.29 18.90
CA LYS A 144 2.63 9.28 18.19
C LYS A 144 2.27 9.20 16.71
N TYR A 145 0.98 9.29 16.39
CA TYR A 145 0.43 9.09 15.05
C TYR A 145 -0.01 10.40 14.37
N GLY A 146 0.07 11.54 15.07
CA GLY A 146 -0.49 12.82 14.65
C GLY A 146 -1.99 12.89 14.88
N GLU A 147 -2.72 11.89 14.37
CA GLU A 147 -4.15 11.70 14.62
C GLU A 147 -4.48 10.24 14.92
N GLU A 148 -5.45 10.04 15.81
CA GLU A 148 -6.05 8.75 16.13
C GLU A 148 -7.54 8.74 15.79
N LEU A 149 -8.06 7.60 15.32
CA LEU A 149 -9.47 7.47 14.98
C LEU A 149 -10.33 7.22 16.23
N ILE A 150 -11.42 7.99 16.36
CA ILE A 150 -12.55 7.65 17.24
C ILE A 150 -13.76 7.23 16.41
N ALA A 151 -14.41 6.12 16.80
CA ALA A 151 -15.65 5.68 16.21
C ALA A 151 -16.84 6.20 17.01
N TRP A 152 -17.74 6.93 16.35
CA TRP A 152 -19.02 7.31 16.95
C TRP A 152 -20.09 6.30 16.58
N VAL A 153 -20.75 5.73 17.58
CA VAL A 153 -21.67 4.61 17.43
C VAL A 153 -23.03 5.00 17.97
N LYS A 154 -24.06 4.81 17.15
CA LYS A 154 -25.46 4.86 17.59
C LYS A 154 -26.02 3.45 17.54
N LEU A 155 -26.44 2.93 18.68
CA LEU A 155 -27.12 1.63 18.76
C LEU A 155 -28.55 1.76 18.26
N ARG A 156 -29.11 0.66 17.73
CA ARG A 156 -30.55 0.60 17.46
C ARG A 156 -31.28 0.46 18.81
N PRO A 157 -32.52 0.96 18.92
CA PRO A 157 -33.27 0.93 20.19
C PRO A 157 -33.39 -0.47 20.80
N ASP A 158 -33.50 -1.50 19.96
CA ASP A 158 -33.71 -2.89 20.39
C ASP A 158 -32.40 -3.70 20.46
N THR A 159 -31.25 -3.04 20.60
CA THR A 159 -29.94 -3.70 20.68
C THR A 159 -29.52 -3.82 22.14
N ASP A 160 -29.06 -5.01 22.53
CA ASP A 160 -28.42 -5.21 23.83
C ASP A 160 -27.24 -4.24 24.01
N PRO A 161 -26.89 -3.85 25.24
CA PRO A 161 -25.74 -3.00 25.49
C PRO A 161 -24.47 -3.60 24.86
N VAL A 162 -23.76 -2.79 24.07
CA VAL A 162 -22.50 -3.15 23.41
C VAL A 162 -21.43 -2.17 23.85
N THR A 163 -20.25 -2.67 24.21
CA THR A 163 -19.09 -1.86 24.58
C THR A 163 -18.14 -1.64 23.41
N GLY A 164 -17.20 -0.70 23.55
CA GLY A 164 -16.13 -0.52 22.57
C GLY A 164 -15.24 -1.77 22.45
N GLU A 165 -15.04 -2.49 23.56
CA GLU A 165 -14.25 -3.74 23.61
C GLU A 165 -14.93 -4.86 22.81
N ASP A 166 -16.25 -4.98 22.91
CA ASP A 166 -17.03 -5.93 22.10
C ASP A 166 -16.88 -5.64 20.60
N LEU A 167 -16.91 -4.35 20.22
CA LEU A 167 -16.73 -3.92 18.83
C LEU A 167 -15.29 -4.16 18.34
N GLN A 168 -14.28 -3.92 19.17
CA GLN A 168 -12.89 -4.24 18.87
C GLN A 168 -12.70 -5.75 18.68
N ALA A 169 -13.23 -6.56 19.60
CA ALA A 169 -13.18 -8.02 19.53
C ALA A 169 -13.88 -8.53 18.27
N PHE A 170 -15.02 -7.95 17.91
CA PHE A 170 -15.72 -8.28 16.68
C PHE A 170 -14.90 -7.97 15.42
N CYS A 171 -14.18 -6.85 15.40
CA CYS A 171 -13.36 -6.42 14.27
C CYS A 171 -12.06 -7.22 14.15
N LYS A 172 -11.55 -7.77 15.25
CA LYS A 172 -10.29 -8.51 15.30
C LYS A 172 -10.36 -9.73 14.38
N GLY A 173 -9.37 -9.86 13.48
CA GLY A 173 -9.32 -10.93 12.49
C GLY A 173 -10.25 -10.75 11.29
N LYS A 174 -11.15 -9.75 11.31
CA LYS A 174 -12.03 -9.40 10.17
C LYS A 174 -11.52 -8.22 9.36
N ILE A 175 -10.80 -7.30 10.00
CA ILE A 175 -10.14 -6.16 9.35
C ILE A 175 -8.68 -6.04 9.82
N ALA A 176 -7.87 -5.32 9.04
CA ALA A 176 -6.49 -5.04 9.39
C ALA A 176 -6.40 -4.29 10.73
N HIS A 177 -5.45 -4.68 11.58
CA HIS A 177 -5.34 -4.21 12.97
C HIS A 177 -5.31 -2.67 13.10
N PHE A 178 -4.65 -1.97 12.17
CA PHE A 178 -4.55 -0.51 12.17
C PHE A 178 -5.84 0.21 11.74
N LYS A 179 -6.85 -0.51 11.24
CA LYS A 179 -8.18 0.03 10.92
C LYS A 179 -9.18 -0.12 12.08
N ILE A 180 -8.80 -0.83 13.14
CA ILE A 180 -9.66 -1.03 14.31
C ILE A 180 -9.57 0.24 15.19
N PRO A 181 -10.67 0.98 15.40
CA PRO A 181 -10.67 2.15 16.28
C PRO A 181 -10.27 1.75 17.71
N LYS A 182 -9.44 2.59 18.34
CA LYS A 182 -9.08 2.43 19.75
C LYS A 182 -10.08 3.12 20.67
N ASN A 183 -10.66 4.23 20.20
CA ASN A 183 -11.63 5.03 20.96
C ASN A 183 -13.03 4.87 20.36
N TYR A 184 -14.03 4.81 21.22
CA TYR A 184 -15.44 4.73 20.83
C TYR A 184 -16.26 5.74 21.63
N LYS A 185 -17.22 6.38 20.97
CA LYS A 185 -18.21 7.25 21.60
C LYS A 185 -19.61 6.81 21.22
N PHE A 186 -20.38 6.38 22.21
CA PHE A 186 -21.77 6.00 22.00
C PHE A 186 -22.68 7.23 22.10
N VAL A 187 -23.61 7.38 21.16
CA VAL A 187 -24.51 8.54 21.07
C VAL A 187 -25.93 8.14 20.69
N ASP A 188 -26.91 8.87 21.22
CA ASP A 188 -28.32 8.72 20.82
C ASP A 188 -28.62 9.42 19.49
N ALA A 189 -27.84 10.44 19.15
CA ALA A 189 -27.96 11.19 17.90
C ALA A 189 -26.60 11.74 17.45
N PHE A 190 -26.41 11.78 16.13
CA PHE A 190 -25.26 12.45 15.53
C PHE A 190 -25.51 13.96 15.39
N PRO A 191 -24.47 14.81 15.46
CA PRO A 191 -24.60 16.20 15.07
C PRO A 191 -24.89 16.26 13.57
N MET A 192 -26.03 16.83 13.18
CA MET A 192 -26.49 16.89 11.80
C MET A 192 -26.79 18.33 11.35
N THR A 193 -26.68 18.59 10.05
CA THR A 193 -27.21 19.80 9.42
C THR A 193 -28.74 19.77 9.39
N VAL A 194 -29.36 20.91 9.08
CA VAL A 194 -30.82 21.01 8.84
C VAL A 194 -31.32 20.08 7.72
N THR A 195 -30.43 19.65 6.82
CA THR A 195 -30.73 18.68 5.74
C THR A 195 -30.40 17.23 6.12
N GLY A 196 -30.07 16.95 7.38
CA GLY A 196 -29.77 15.60 7.87
C GLY A 196 -28.36 15.06 7.54
N LYS A 197 -27.42 15.90 7.11
CA LYS A 197 -26.03 15.47 6.86
C LYS A 197 -25.23 15.47 8.16
N ILE A 198 -24.52 14.40 8.46
CA ILE A 198 -23.64 14.31 9.63
C ILE A 198 -22.50 15.33 9.53
N GLN A 199 -22.32 16.12 10.60
CA GLN A 199 -21.28 17.13 10.72
C GLN A 199 -20.03 16.55 11.39
N LYS A 200 -19.18 15.87 10.61
CA LYS A 200 -17.97 15.21 11.13
C LYS A 200 -17.09 16.17 11.94
N PHE A 201 -16.83 17.38 11.44
CA PHE A 201 -16.03 18.39 12.16
C PHE A 201 -16.50 18.65 13.61
N LYS A 202 -17.82 18.69 13.86
CA LYS A 202 -18.37 18.81 15.22
C LYS A 202 -18.10 17.57 16.05
N MET A 203 -18.15 16.38 15.45
CA MET A 203 -17.81 15.14 16.15
C MET A 203 -16.34 15.17 16.60
N ARG A 204 -15.42 15.68 15.77
CA ARG A 204 -14.02 15.91 16.16
C ARG A 204 -13.91 16.94 17.29
N GLU A 205 -14.54 18.11 17.17
CA GLU A 205 -14.53 19.14 18.22
C GLU A 205 -15.01 18.61 19.57
N ILE A 206 -16.16 17.92 19.59
CA ILE A 206 -16.73 17.30 20.80
C ILE A 206 -15.78 16.24 21.36
N SER A 207 -15.20 15.40 20.50
CA SER A 207 -14.28 14.35 20.97
C SER A 207 -13.00 14.93 21.59
N ILE A 208 -12.44 15.99 21.00
CA ILE A 208 -11.26 16.68 21.53
C ILE A 208 -11.57 17.31 22.89
N GLU A 209 -12.71 17.99 23.01
CA GLU A 209 -13.14 18.66 24.23
C GLU A 209 -13.39 17.67 25.38
N GLU A 210 -14.18 16.62 25.14
CA GLU A 210 -14.52 15.62 26.16
C GLU A 210 -13.31 14.80 26.62
N MET A 211 -12.35 14.55 25.72
CA MET A 211 -11.13 13.79 26.03
C MET A 211 -10.00 14.66 26.59
N GLY A 212 -10.21 15.98 26.70
CA GLY A 212 -9.21 16.92 27.24
C GLY A 212 -7.93 17.00 26.40
N LEU A 213 -8.02 16.73 25.10
CA LEU A 213 -6.87 16.69 24.21
C LEU A 213 -6.47 18.10 23.79
N LYS A 214 -5.17 18.39 23.78
CA LYS A 214 -4.65 19.66 23.27
C LYS A 214 -4.76 19.67 21.75
N LYS A 215 -5.30 20.77 21.21
CA LYS A 215 -5.38 21.02 19.77
C LYS A 215 -4.01 21.05 19.10
#